data_AF-A0AAC9TYK8-F1
#
_entry.id   AF-A0AAC9TYK8-F1
#
_cell.length_a   1.000
_cell.length_b   1.000
_cell.length_c   1.000
_cell.angle_alpha   90.00
_cell.angle_beta   90.00
_cell.angle_gamma   90.00
#
_symmetry.space_group_name_H-M   'P 1'
#
loop_
_entity.id
_entity.type
_entity.pdbx_description
1 polymer ?
#
loop_
_entity_poly.entity_id
_entity_poly.type
_entity_poly.pdbx_seq_one_letter_code
_entity_poly.pdbx_strand_id
1 'polypeptide(L)'
;MATEYAYESGLDRRAFLARSGALAFLLTAKPQFSWADDEGFSLATRPQDFDVINRAIIESVQLHLFPDDGDGPSAKDLNAYSYLLWAMEDPDNRADDDRQFVLQGAAWLEDLTDSELKRSFLVLSWDEQEAMLARIAKSRAGENWLSLLLYYLIEALTLDPVYGGNPDQIGWRWLEHQPGFPRPVPGKTYLDF
;
A
#
# COMPACT_ATOMS: atom_id res chain seq x y z
N MET A 1 -23.18 2.26 -27.54
CA MET A 1 -22.78 3.02 -26.34
C MET A 1 -22.49 2.00 -25.26
N ALA A 2 -21.22 1.64 -25.10
CA ALA A 2 -20.73 0.88 -23.97
C ALA A 2 -19.75 1.80 -23.27
N THR A 3 -20.08 2.18 -22.04
CA THR A 3 -19.16 2.86 -21.13
C THR A 3 -18.18 1.79 -20.69
N GLU A 4 -17.03 1.73 -21.33
CA GLU A 4 -15.96 0.81 -20.93
C GLU A 4 -15.36 1.38 -19.65
N TYR A 5 -15.76 0.82 -18.52
CA TYR A 5 -15.29 1.23 -17.21
C TYR A 5 -13.81 0.86 -17.06
N ALA A 6 -13.02 1.77 -16.50
CA ALA A 6 -11.57 1.65 -16.38
C ALA A 6 -11.07 0.64 -15.32
N TYR A 7 -11.87 -0.38 -14.97
CA TYR A 7 -11.59 -1.36 -13.91
C TYR A 7 -12.03 -2.79 -14.26
N GLU A 8 -11.79 -3.24 -15.48
CA GLU A 8 -11.76 -4.68 -15.79
C GLU A 8 -10.34 -5.03 -16.23
N SER A 9 -9.60 -5.73 -15.34
CA SER A 9 -8.22 -6.22 -15.43
C SER A 9 -7.10 -5.18 -15.63
N GLY A 10 -6.23 -5.06 -14.62
CA GLY A 10 -4.82 -4.66 -14.76
C GLY A 10 -4.45 -3.25 -15.18
N LEU A 11 -3.53 -2.65 -14.42
CA LEU A 11 -2.78 -1.49 -14.89
C LEU A 11 -1.59 -1.98 -15.73
N ASP A 12 -1.79 -2.20 -17.04
CA ASP A 12 -0.65 -2.38 -17.97
C ASP A 12 0.38 -1.26 -17.76
N ARG A 13 1.69 -1.55 -17.85
CA ARG A 13 2.79 -0.61 -17.60
C ARG A 13 2.55 0.76 -18.23
N ARG A 14 2.04 0.81 -19.46
CA ARG A 14 1.75 2.08 -20.15
C ARG A 14 0.58 2.83 -19.50
N ALA A 15 -0.48 2.11 -19.15
CA ALA A 15 -1.61 2.68 -18.42
C ALA A 15 -1.17 3.14 -17.02
N PHE A 16 -0.35 2.35 -16.33
CA PHE A 16 0.29 2.73 -15.07
C PHE A 16 1.06 4.04 -15.25
N LEU A 17 2.08 4.10 -16.12
CA LEU A 17 2.90 5.30 -16.35
C LEU A 17 2.10 6.52 -16.84
N ALA A 18 1.07 6.32 -17.68
CA ALA A 18 0.23 7.42 -18.17
C ALA A 18 -0.74 7.95 -17.11
N ARG A 19 -1.27 7.07 -16.25
CA ARG A 19 -2.13 7.42 -15.11
C ARG A 19 -1.31 7.84 -13.88
N SER A 20 0.01 7.62 -13.91
CA SER A 20 0.97 7.95 -12.85
C SER A 20 1.19 9.45 -12.61
N GLY A 21 0.40 10.35 -13.18
CA GLY A 21 0.53 11.80 -12.90
C GLY A 21 0.53 12.12 -11.40
N ALA A 22 -0.23 11.36 -10.59
CA ALA A 22 -0.23 11.43 -9.13
C ALA A 22 0.91 10.62 -8.48
N LEU A 23 1.31 9.48 -9.08
CA LEU A 23 2.46 8.68 -8.64
C LEU A 23 3.80 9.41 -8.79
N ALA A 24 3.94 10.29 -9.78
CA ALA A 24 5.12 11.13 -9.92
C ALA A 24 5.32 12.06 -8.71
N PHE A 25 4.23 12.49 -8.06
CA PHE A 25 4.31 13.23 -6.80
C PHE A 25 4.71 12.33 -5.62
N LEU A 26 4.14 11.11 -5.53
CA LEU A 26 4.52 10.12 -4.50
C LEU A 26 6.00 9.71 -4.59
N LEU A 27 6.55 9.63 -5.81
CA LEU A 27 7.98 9.39 -6.02
C LEU A 27 8.88 10.56 -5.58
N THR A 28 8.30 11.73 -5.30
CA THR A 28 9.04 12.95 -4.91
C THR A 28 8.76 13.41 -3.48
N ALA A 29 7.62 13.03 -2.90
CA ALA A 29 7.24 13.37 -1.54
C ALA A 29 6.21 12.38 -0.98
N LYS A 30 6.50 11.87 0.22
CA LYS A 30 5.56 11.11 1.04
C LYS A 30 4.31 11.96 1.33
N PRO A 31 3.10 11.39 1.24
CA PRO A 31 1.89 12.10 1.62
C PRO A 31 1.97 12.58 3.08
N GLN A 32 1.82 13.88 3.30
CA GLN A 32 1.78 14.43 4.65
C GLN A 32 0.32 14.49 5.12
N PHE A 33 0.02 13.78 6.19
CA PHE A 33 -1.31 13.78 6.81
C PHE A 33 -1.20 14.16 8.28
N SER A 34 -2.07 15.06 8.72
CA SER A 34 -2.20 15.44 10.13
C SER A 34 -3.25 14.57 10.79
N TRP A 35 -2.78 13.71 11.71
CA TRP A 35 -3.63 12.91 12.57
C TRP A 35 -4.67 13.71 13.36
N ALA A 36 -4.35 14.96 13.72
CA ALA A 36 -5.25 15.82 14.49
C ALA A 36 -6.47 16.31 13.69
N ASP A 37 -6.40 16.25 12.36
CA ASP A 37 -7.44 16.76 11.46
C ASP A 37 -8.29 15.66 10.80
N ASP A 38 -7.91 14.39 10.95
CA ASP A 38 -8.64 13.24 10.42
C ASP A 38 -9.47 12.57 11.54
N GLU A 39 -10.68 13.08 11.79
CA GLU A 39 -11.71 12.42 12.63
C GLU A 39 -12.16 11.03 12.08
N GLY A 40 -11.54 10.52 11.01
CA GLY A 40 -12.11 9.46 10.17
C GLY A 40 -11.91 8.02 10.66
N PHE A 41 -10.91 7.74 11.51
CA PHE A 41 -10.77 6.43 12.15
C PHE A 41 -11.43 6.42 13.52
N SER A 42 -12.76 6.27 13.53
CA SER A 42 -13.50 6.00 14.76
C SER A 42 -13.33 4.52 15.13
N LEU A 43 -12.51 4.24 16.14
CA LEU A 43 -12.23 2.90 16.64
C LEU A 43 -12.54 2.79 18.13
N ALA A 44 -13.15 1.67 18.54
CA ALA A 44 -13.34 1.37 19.96
C ALA A 44 -12.01 0.99 20.63
N THR A 45 -11.12 0.33 19.91
CA THR A 45 -9.81 -0.14 20.37
C THR A 45 -8.73 0.16 19.35
N ARG A 46 -7.61 0.72 19.81
CA ARG A 46 -6.46 1.01 18.93
C ARG A 46 -5.52 -0.20 18.88
N PRO A 47 -5.30 -0.81 17.70
CA PRO A 47 -4.33 -1.89 17.55
C PRO A 47 -2.92 -1.40 17.87
N GLN A 48 -2.13 -2.25 18.51
CA GLN A 48 -0.75 -1.94 18.88
C GLN A 48 0.27 -2.63 17.98
N ASP A 49 -0.10 -3.74 17.33
CA ASP A 49 0.83 -4.57 16.57
C ASP A 49 0.22 -5.11 15.28
N PHE A 50 1.10 -5.50 14.35
CA PHE A 50 0.76 -6.26 13.15
C PHE A 50 0.48 -7.72 13.51
N ASP A 51 -0.60 -7.95 14.26
CA ASP A 51 -1.10 -9.30 14.51
C ASP A 51 -1.55 -9.99 13.21
N VAL A 52 -1.93 -11.25 13.31
CA VAL A 52 -2.30 -12.07 12.15
C VAL A 52 -3.46 -11.46 11.35
N ILE A 53 -4.40 -10.78 12.01
CA ILE A 53 -5.59 -10.20 11.37
C ILE A 53 -5.22 -8.91 10.65
N ASN A 54 -4.58 -7.96 11.36
CA ASN A 54 -4.15 -6.69 10.77
C ASN A 54 -3.19 -6.92 9.60
N ARG A 55 -2.25 -7.87 9.76
CA ARG A 55 -1.39 -8.32 8.66
C ARG A 55 -2.19 -8.78 7.46
N ALA A 56 -3.12 -9.73 7.65
CA ALA A 56 -3.88 -10.31 6.55
C ALA A 56 -4.73 -9.25 5.84
N ILE A 57 -5.28 -8.28 6.57
CA ILE A 57 -6.04 -7.16 5.97
C ILE A 57 -5.11 -6.32 5.10
N ILE A 58 -3.95 -5.90 5.62
CA ILE A 58 -2.99 -5.09 4.86
C ILE A 58 -2.49 -5.83 3.62
N GLU A 59 -2.12 -7.10 3.74
CA GLU A 59 -1.71 -7.93 2.59
C GLU A 59 -2.83 -8.04 1.54
N SER A 60 -4.10 -8.18 1.97
CA SER A 60 -5.26 -8.21 1.08
C SER A 60 -5.45 -6.87 0.36
N VAL A 61 -5.37 -5.75 1.08
CA VAL A 61 -5.49 -4.40 0.48
C VAL A 61 -4.35 -4.11 -0.47
N GLN A 62 -3.10 -4.43 -0.12
CA GLN A 62 -1.96 -4.29 -1.03
C GLN A 62 -2.16 -5.12 -2.31
N LEU A 63 -2.72 -6.33 -2.21
CA LEU A 63 -3.02 -7.16 -3.37
C LEU A 63 -4.15 -6.55 -4.24
N HIS A 64 -5.13 -5.86 -3.66
CA HIS A 64 -6.11 -5.09 -4.46
C HIS A 64 -5.47 -3.90 -5.18
N LEU A 65 -4.52 -3.21 -4.53
CA LEU A 65 -3.81 -2.08 -5.14
C LEU A 65 -2.89 -2.53 -6.29
N PHE A 66 -2.19 -3.66 -6.13
CA PHE A 66 -1.34 -4.31 -7.15
C PHE A 66 -1.68 -5.81 -7.23
N PRO A 67 -2.67 -6.19 -8.06
CA PRO A 67 -3.16 -7.56 -8.17
C PRO A 67 -2.21 -8.51 -8.91
N ASP A 68 -2.47 -9.82 -8.77
CA ASP A 68 -1.83 -10.89 -9.55
C ASP A 68 -2.72 -11.24 -10.75
N ASP A 69 -2.85 -10.29 -11.68
CA ASP A 69 -3.71 -10.41 -12.87
C ASP A 69 -2.92 -10.58 -14.17
N GLY A 70 -1.59 -10.67 -14.08
CA GLY A 70 -0.69 -10.87 -15.21
C GLY A 70 -0.22 -9.57 -15.89
N ASP A 71 -0.70 -8.41 -15.45
CA ASP A 71 -0.34 -7.10 -16.04
C ASP A 71 0.80 -6.39 -15.29
N GLY A 72 1.65 -7.14 -14.61
CA GLY A 72 2.80 -6.65 -13.86
C GLY A 72 3.13 -7.55 -12.67
N PRO A 73 4.10 -7.15 -11.82
CA PRO A 73 4.31 -7.82 -10.55
C PRO A 73 3.15 -7.48 -9.59
N SER A 74 2.63 -8.49 -8.92
CA SER A 74 1.67 -8.28 -7.83
C SER A 74 2.37 -7.72 -6.58
N ALA A 75 1.59 -7.22 -5.62
CA ALA A 75 2.11 -6.82 -4.31
C ALA A 75 2.89 -7.95 -3.62
N LYS A 76 2.51 -9.21 -3.87
CA LYS A 76 3.23 -10.39 -3.36
C LYS A 76 4.57 -10.58 -4.08
N ASP A 77 4.60 -10.45 -5.41
CA ASP A 77 5.84 -10.52 -6.19
C ASP A 77 6.83 -9.42 -5.80
N LEU A 78 6.32 -8.26 -5.39
CA LEU A 78 7.13 -7.13 -4.91
C LEU A 78 7.61 -7.28 -3.47
N ASN A 79 7.16 -8.32 -2.74
CA ASN A 79 7.37 -8.45 -1.30
C ASN A 79 6.92 -7.19 -0.53
N ALA A 80 5.81 -6.57 -0.96
CA ALA A 80 5.39 -5.23 -0.52
C ALA A 80 5.11 -5.13 0.99
N TYR A 81 4.53 -6.17 1.59
CA TYR A 81 4.27 -6.18 3.03
C TYR A 81 5.56 -6.24 3.85
N SER A 82 6.56 -7.00 3.40
CA SER A 82 7.85 -7.08 4.10
C SER A 82 8.62 -5.77 3.99
N TYR A 83 8.59 -5.13 2.82
CA TYR A 83 9.12 -3.78 2.65
C TYR A 83 8.41 -2.78 3.58
N LEU A 84 7.07 -2.83 3.64
CA LEU A 84 6.28 -1.98 4.53
C LEU A 84 6.75 -2.11 5.98
N LEU A 85 6.92 -3.34 6.49
CA LEU A 85 7.42 -3.57 7.85
C LEU A 85 8.83 -2.99 8.07
N TRP A 86 9.73 -3.16 7.09
CA TRP A 86 11.06 -2.55 7.14
C TRP A 86 10.97 -1.02 7.18
N ALA A 87 10.12 -0.43 6.34
CA ALA A 87 9.94 1.02 6.29
C ALA A 87 9.37 1.60 7.59
N MET A 88 8.55 0.84 8.33
CA MET A 88 8.04 1.28 9.65
C MET A 88 9.12 1.38 10.73
N GLU A 89 10.29 0.79 10.54
CA GLU A 89 11.40 0.90 11.49
C GLU A 89 12.28 2.13 11.24
N ASP A 90 12.09 2.80 10.10
CA ASP A 90 12.81 4.02 9.75
C ASP A 90 12.49 5.16 10.74
N PRO A 91 13.50 5.89 11.26
CA PRO A 91 13.28 6.95 12.24
C PRO A 91 12.29 8.04 11.81
N ASP A 92 12.32 8.45 10.53
CA ASP A 92 11.44 9.51 10.04
C ASP A 92 10.01 8.98 9.91
N ASN A 93 9.84 7.75 9.41
CA ASN A 93 8.51 7.12 9.36
C ASN A 93 7.91 6.84 10.74
N ARG A 94 8.74 6.55 11.75
CA ARG A 94 8.28 6.47 13.14
C ARG A 94 7.88 7.83 13.70
N ALA A 95 8.60 8.89 13.34
CA ALA A 95 8.28 10.25 13.77
C ALA A 95 6.95 10.74 13.17
N ASP A 96 6.58 10.25 11.99
CA ASP A 96 5.31 10.53 11.31
C ASP A 96 4.13 9.66 11.80
N ASP A 97 4.35 8.73 12.74
CA ASP A 97 3.36 7.78 13.27
C ASP A 97 2.73 6.83 12.21
N ASP A 98 3.41 6.60 11.10
CA ASP A 98 2.92 5.77 9.98
C ASP A 98 2.51 4.37 10.41
N ARG A 99 3.32 3.73 11.26
CA ARG A 99 3.03 2.40 11.77
C ARG A 99 1.66 2.35 12.43
N GLN A 100 1.37 3.35 13.26
CA GLN A 100 0.09 3.43 13.96
C GLN A 100 -1.05 3.72 12.99
N PHE A 101 -0.81 4.54 11.96
CA PHE A 101 -1.82 4.95 10.98
C PHE A 101 -2.24 3.77 10.10
N VAL A 102 -1.25 3.01 9.63
CA VAL A 102 -1.45 1.78 8.87
C VAL A 102 -2.27 0.77 9.67
N LEU A 103 -1.89 0.52 10.93
CA LEU A 103 -2.61 -0.41 11.80
C LEU A 103 -4.05 0.02 12.08
N GLN A 104 -4.27 1.30 12.37
CA GLN A 104 -5.62 1.81 12.64
C GLN A 104 -6.52 1.75 11.41
N GLY A 105 -6.02 2.07 10.23
CA GLY A 105 -6.83 1.92 9.01
C GLY A 105 -7.22 0.48 8.73
N ALA A 106 -6.35 -0.50 9.04
CA ALA A 106 -6.67 -1.92 8.91
C ALA A 106 -7.78 -2.36 9.88
N ALA A 107 -7.64 -2.01 11.17
CA ALA A 107 -8.68 -2.28 12.16
C ALA A 107 -10.00 -1.55 11.85
N TRP A 108 -9.92 -0.32 11.34
CA TRP A 108 -11.09 0.46 10.97
C TRP A 108 -11.84 -0.14 9.79
N LEU A 109 -11.12 -0.63 8.79
CA LEU A 109 -11.74 -1.35 7.66
C LEU A 109 -12.45 -2.62 8.13
N GLU A 110 -11.86 -3.36 9.07
CA GLU A 110 -12.49 -4.55 9.66
C GLU A 110 -13.76 -4.18 10.43
N ASP A 111 -13.68 -3.23 11.36
CA ASP A 111 -14.81 -2.75 12.17
C ASP A 111 -15.93 -2.21 11.27
N LEU A 112 -15.58 -1.45 10.23
CA LEU A 112 -16.53 -0.91 9.26
C LEU A 112 -17.24 -2.04 8.51
N THR A 113 -16.49 -3.04 8.05
CA THR A 113 -17.05 -4.17 7.31
C THR A 113 -17.97 -5.03 8.18
N ASP A 114 -17.59 -5.31 9.43
CA ASP A 114 -18.47 -6.02 10.36
C ASP A 114 -19.72 -5.19 10.70
N SER A 115 -19.56 -3.89 10.87
CA SER A 115 -20.69 -3.01 11.20
C SER A 115 -21.74 -2.99 10.07
N GLU A 116 -21.32 -2.97 8.81
CA GLU A 116 -22.19 -2.83 7.64
C GLU A 116 -22.67 -4.17 7.07
N LEU A 117 -21.78 -5.16 7.00
CA LEU A 117 -22.03 -6.44 6.33
C LEU A 117 -22.10 -7.63 7.28
N LYS A 118 -21.82 -7.44 8.59
CA LYS A 118 -21.79 -8.49 9.62
C LYS A 118 -20.85 -9.64 9.28
N ARG A 119 -19.76 -9.31 8.59
CA ARG A 119 -18.73 -10.22 8.09
C ARG A 119 -17.38 -9.51 8.21
N SER A 120 -16.33 -10.28 8.47
CA SER A 120 -14.95 -9.80 8.36
C SER A 120 -14.62 -9.38 6.93
N PHE A 121 -13.77 -8.37 6.76
CA PHE A 121 -13.24 -7.99 5.45
C PHE A 121 -12.55 -9.18 4.75
N LEU A 122 -11.86 -10.03 5.52
CA LEU A 122 -11.10 -11.16 5.00
C LEU A 122 -11.94 -12.30 4.44
N VAL A 123 -13.24 -12.35 4.75
CA VAL A 123 -14.15 -13.40 4.23
C VAL A 123 -15.03 -12.92 3.09
N LEU A 124 -14.93 -11.64 2.72
CA LEU A 124 -15.57 -11.10 1.53
C LEU A 124 -14.94 -11.71 0.26
N SER A 125 -15.73 -11.82 -0.80
CA SER A 125 -15.20 -12.09 -2.13
C SER A 125 -14.36 -10.92 -2.65
N TRP A 126 -13.54 -11.16 -3.67
CA TRP A 126 -12.71 -10.12 -4.31
C TRP A 126 -13.53 -8.88 -4.68
N ASP A 127 -14.66 -9.06 -5.38
CA ASP A 127 -15.49 -7.93 -5.80
C ASP A 127 -16.13 -7.17 -4.62
N GLU A 128 -16.46 -7.88 -3.53
CA GLU A 128 -16.96 -7.26 -2.31
C GLU A 128 -15.87 -6.47 -1.57
N GLN A 129 -14.63 -6.99 -1.52
CA GLN A 129 -13.48 -6.26 -0.99
C GLN A 129 -13.21 -5.00 -1.81
N GLU A 130 -13.16 -5.12 -3.13
CA GLU A 130 -12.97 -3.99 -4.04
C GLU A 130 -14.06 -2.92 -3.85
N ALA A 131 -15.33 -3.32 -3.73
CA ALA A 131 -16.43 -2.40 -3.47
C ALA A 131 -16.27 -1.66 -2.13
N MET A 132 -15.79 -2.33 -1.09
CA MET A 132 -15.49 -1.70 0.21
C MET A 132 -14.32 -0.73 0.11
N LEU A 133 -13.24 -1.10 -0.59
CA LEU A 133 -12.08 -0.23 -0.82
C LEU A 133 -12.45 1.02 -1.62
N ALA A 134 -13.18 0.86 -2.72
CA ALA A 134 -13.70 1.97 -3.53
C ALA A 134 -14.66 2.88 -2.74
N ARG A 135 -15.34 2.34 -1.72
CA ARG A 135 -16.18 3.13 -0.82
C ARG A 135 -15.34 3.95 0.15
N ILE A 136 -14.38 3.35 0.85
CA ILE A 136 -13.55 4.09 1.81
C ILE A 136 -12.67 5.14 1.12
N ALA A 137 -12.27 4.90 -0.13
CA ALA A 137 -11.52 5.87 -0.94
C ALA A 137 -12.27 7.20 -1.17
N LYS A 138 -13.58 7.26 -0.88
CA LYS A 138 -14.39 8.49 -0.97
C LYS A 138 -14.39 9.32 0.32
N SER A 139 -13.85 8.78 1.41
CA SER A 139 -13.64 9.52 2.64
C SER A 139 -12.20 10.01 2.71
N ARG A 140 -11.97 11.14 3.38
CA ARG A 140 -10.61 11.70 3.54
C ARG A 140 -9.67 10.71 4.22
N ALA A 141 -10.09 10.10 5.33
CA ALA A 141 -9.24 9.14 6.05
C ALA A 141 -8.97 7.86 5.25
N GLY A 142 -9.96 7.34 4.53
CA GLY A 142 -9.77 6.16 3.69
C GLY A 142 -8.88 6.45 2.48
N GLU A 143 -9.06 7.59 1.81
CA GLU A 143 -8.16 8.07 0.75
C GLU A 143 -6.73 8.22 1.25
N ASN A 144 -6.52 8.84 2.41
CA ASN A 144 -5.19 9.06 3.00
C ASN A 144 -4.51 7.73 3.34
N TRP A 145 -5.23 6.77 3.92
CA TRP A 145 -4.67 5.46 4.25
C TRP A 145 -4.34 4.61 3.03
N LEU A 146 -5.22 4.56 2.03
CA LEU A 146 -4.91 3.90 0.77
C LEU A 146 -3.73 4.56 0.05
N SER A 147 -3.64 5.89 0.11
CA SER A 147 -2.52 6.64 -0.48
C SER A 147 -1.20 6.32 0.22
N LEU A 148 -1.19 6.15 1.54
CA LEU A 148 0.02 5.77 2.27
C LEU A 148 0.43 4.31 1.96
N LEU A 149 -0.53 3.39 1.90
CA LEU A 149 -0.23 2.01 1.50
C LEU A 149 0.31 1.94 0.07
N LEU A 150 -0.28 2.72 -0.85
CA LEU A 150 0.18 2.83 -2.22
C LEU A 150 1.59 3.44 -2.29
N TYR A 151 1.88 4.49 -1.51
CA TYR A 151 3.21 5.09 -1.40
C TYR A 151 4.28 4.03 -1.08
N TYR A 152 4.08 3.25 -0.01
CA TYR A 152 5.04 2.20 0.36
C TYR A 152 5.10 1.04 -0.64
N LEU A 153 4.01 0.76 -1.35
CA LEU A 153 4.01 -0.22 -2.43
C LEU A 153 4.87 0.27 -3.61
N ILE A 154 4.78 1.55 -3.96
CA ILE A 154 5.61 2.16 -5.01
C ILE A 154 7.08 2.15 -4.60
N GLU A 155 7.40 2.40 -3.33
CA GLU A 155 8.77 2.24 -2.85
C GLU A 155 9.22 0.77 -2.95
N ALA A 156 8.38 -0.20 -2.55
CA ALA A 156 8.66 -1.62 -2.74
C ALA A 156 8.83 -2.01 -4.23
N LEU A 157 8.23 -1.27 -5.15
CA LEU A 157 8.36 -1.46 -6.60
C LEU A 157 9.66 -0.85 -7.16
N THR A 158 10.09 0.28 -6.62
CA THR A 158 11.09 1.16 -7.25
C THR A 158 12.43 1.23 -6.53
N LEU A 159 12.47 0.94 -5.23
CA LEU A 159 13.72 0.95 -4.47
C LEU A 159 14.57 -0.32 -4.71
N ASP A 160 15.80 -0.24 -4.21
CA ASP A 160 16.76 -1.32 -4.31
C ASP A 160 16.32 -2.56 -3.51
N PRO A 161 16.43 -3.77 -4.07
CA PRO A 161 16.11 -5.02 -3.38
C PRO A 161 16.76 -5.20 -2.00
N VAL A 162 17.86 -4.50 -1.70
CA VAL A 162 18.51 -4.54 -0.39
C VAL A 162 17.58 -4.09 0.76
N TYR A 163 16.56 -3.27 0.48
CA TYR A 163 15.58 -2.80 1.46
C TYR A 163 14.44 -3.80 1.69
N GLY A 164 14.48 -4.98 1.06
CA GLY A 164 13.53 -6.07 1.29
C GLY A 164 12.32 -6.11 0.33
N GLY A 165 12.07 -5.03 -0.41
CA GLY A 165 11.12 -5.02 -1.54
C GLY A 165 11.76 -5.46 -2.85
N ASN A 166 11.01 -5.42 -3.95
CA ASN A 166 11.51 -5.59 -5.32
C ASN A 166 12.44 -6.81 -5.53
N PRO A 167 12.09 -8.02 -5.04
CA PRO A 167 12.97 -9.18 -5.16
C PRO A 167 13.28 -9.46 -6.63
N ASP A 168 14.51 -9.92 -6.85
CA ASP A 168 15.07 -10.13 -8.18
C ASP A 168 15.01 -8.90 -9.10
N GLN A 169 14.70 -7.69 -8.61
CA GLN A 169 14.51 -6.48 -9.44
C GLN A 169 13.30 -6.60 -10.39
N ILE A 170 12.26 -7.34 -9.98
CA ILE A 170 11.07 -7.59 -10.82
C ILE A 170 10.34 -6.29 -11.20
N GLY A 171 10.20 -5.36 -10.25
CA GLY A 171 9.64 -4.04 -10.49
C GLY A 171 10.47 -3.23 -11.49
N TRP A 172 11.79 -3.28 -11.37
CA TRP A 172 12.68 -2.59 -12.32
C TRP A 172 12.61 -3.18 -13.72
N ARG A 173 12.55 -4.51 -13.85
CA ARG A 173 12.36 -5.16 -15.16
C ARG A 173 11.04 -4.73 -15.80
N TRP A 174 9.96 -4.73 -15.02
CA TRP A 174 8.65 -4.31 -15.52
C TRP A 174 8.62 -2.85 -15.95
N LEU A 175 9.22 -1.95 -15.15
CA LEU A 175 9.31 -0.53 -15.48
C LEU A 175 10.37 -0.21 -16.54
N GLU A 176 11.24 -1.16 -16.90
CA GLU A 176 12.52 -0.95 -17.60
C GLU A 176 13.37 0.13 -16.91
N HIS A 177 13.31 0.17 -15.58
CA HIS A 177 14.06 1.11 -14.77
C HIS A 177 15.55 0.76 -14.75
N GLN A 178 16.39 1.78 -14.94
CA GLN A 178 17.83 1.68 -14.72
C GLN A 178 18.17 2.32 -13.37
N PRO A 179 18.66 1.55 -12.39
CA PRO A 179 19.00 2.10 -11.08
C PRO A 179 20.25 2.99 -11.14
N GLY A 180 20.39 3.84 -10.13
CA GLY A 180 21.61 4.60 -9.90
C GLY A 180 22.79 3.73 -9.47
N PHE A 181 24.01 4.23 -9.70
CA PHE A 181 25.26 3.60 -9.26
C PHE A 181 26.11 4.57 -8.42
N PRO A 182 26.81 4.10 -7.36
CA PRO A 182 26.80 2.74 -6.85
C PRO A 182 25.45 2.38 -6.20
N ARG A 183 25.09 1.09 -6.25
CA ARG A 183 23.93 0.59 -5.51
C ARG A 183 24.23 0.53 -4.00
N PRO A 184 23.22 0.69 -3.13
CA PRO A 184 23.39 0.44 -1.71
C PRO A 184 23.85 -1.01 -1.46
N VAL A 185 24.53 -1.21 -0.33
CA VAL A 185 25.06 -2.52 0.08
C VAL A 185 24.47 -2.92 1.43
N PRO A 186 24.27 -4.22 1.68
CA PRO A 186 23.81 -4.70 2.98
C PRO A 186 24.70 -4.18 4.13
N GLY A 187 24.09 -3.75 5.25
CA GLY A 187 24.79 -3.20 6.41
C GLY A 187 25.21 -1.73 6.26
N LYS A 188 24.70 -1.03 5.23
CA LYS A 188 24.86 0.42 5.01
C LYS A 188 23.57 1.06 4.48
N THR A 189 22.42 0.49 4.84
CA THR A 189 21.09 1.02 4.55
C THR A 189 20.70 2.09 5.55
N TYR A 190 19.57 2.78 5.35
CA TYR A 190 19.10 3.83 6.26
C TYR A 190 18.93 3.35 7.70
N LEU A 191 18.50 2.10 7.92
CA LEU A 191 18.36 1.52 9.26
C LEU A 191 19.68 1.10 9.91
N ASP A 192 20.79 1.10 9.16
CA ASP A 192 22.11 0.70 9.66
C ASP A 192 22.90 1.89 10.28
N PHE A 193 22.34 3.11 10.26
CA PHE A 193 22.93 4.34 10.81
C PHE A 193 22.10 4.90 11.96
#